data_AF-A0A1A8P8Q1-F1
#
_entry.id   AF-A0A1A8P8Q1-F1
#
_cell.length_a   1.000
_cell.length_b   1.000
_cell.length_c   1.000
_cell.angle_alpha   90.00
_cell.angle_beta   90.00
_cell.angle_gamma   90.00
#
_symmetry.space_group_name_H-M   'P 1'
#
loop_
_entity.id
_entity.type
_entity.pdbx_description
1 polymer ?
#
loop_
_entity_poly.entity_id
_entity_poly.type
_entity_poly.pdbx_seq_one_letter_code
_entity_poly.pdbx_strand_id
1 'polypeptide(L)'
;VVIQCPSVSRHEWHPFTLTSAPEEDYFSAHIRIVGDWTQALYEACGGDKTETQEAWKLPKVAIDGPFGTASEDVFRYEVVMLVGAGIG
;
A
#
# COMPACT_ATOMS: atom_id res chain seq x y z
N VAL A 1 -5.83 4.59 -1.45
CA VAL A 1 -5.09 5.15 -2.60
C VAL A 1 -5.04 4.13 -3.71
N VAL A 2 -4.71 4.52 -4.94
CA VAL A 2 -4.30 3.60 -6.00
C VAL A 2 -2.83 3.82 -6.31
N ILE A 3 -2.08 2.72 -6.47
CA ILE A 3 -0.64 2.72 -6.69
C ILE A 3 -0.36 2.15 -8.07
N GLN A 4 0.51 2.84 -8.82
CA GLN A 4 1.09 2.35 -10.07
C GLN A 4 2.59 2.25 -9.93
N CYS A 5 3.17 1.16 -10.41
CA CYS A 5 4.60 0.95 -10.49
C CYS A 5 5.01 0.75 -11.96
N PRO A 6 5.54 1.77 -12.67
CA PRO A 6 5.89 1.67 -14.09
C PRO A 6 6.91 0.58 -14.42
N SER A 7 7.69 0.13 -13.44
CA SER A 7 8.62 -1.01 -13.61
C SER A 7 7.92 -2.38 -13.62
N VAL A 8 6.70 -2.46 -13.09
CA VAL A 8 5.84 -3.65 -13.09
C VAL A 8 4.83 -3.57 -14.23
N SER A 9 4.04 -2.49 -14.29
CA SER A 9 3.06 -2.24 -15.34
C SER A 9 2.86 -0.74 -15.55
N ARG A 10 2.85 -0.30 -16.81
CA ARG A 10 2.70 1.13 -17.17
C ARG A 10 1.25 1.60 -17.17
N HIS A 11 0.27 0.71 -17.11
CA HIS A 11 -1.14 1.06 -17.28
C HIS A 11 -2.02 0.61 -16.11
N GLU A 12 -1.54 -0.30 -15.27
CA GLU A 12 -2.30 -0.82 -14.14
C GLU A 12 -2.14 0.03 -12.88
N TRP A 13 -3.27 0.26 -12.22
CA TRP A 13 -3.39 0.92 -10.93
C TRP A 13 -4.10 -0.02 -9.97
N HIS A 14 -3.49 -0.30 -8.83
CA HIS A 14 -4.01 -1.25 -7.85
C HIS A 14 -4.37 -0.54 -6.53
N PRO A 15 -5.55 -0.80 -5.94
CA PRO A 15 -6.00 -0.12 -4.74
C PRO A 15 -5.38 -0.68 -3.46
N PHE A 16 -4.93 0.20 -2.56
CA PHE A 16 -4.43 -0.15 -1.23
C PHE A 16 -4.88 0.87 -0.18
N THR A 17 -5.10 0.37 1.04
CA THR A 17 -5.34 1.19 2.23
C THR A 17 -4.01 1.68 2.78
N LEU A 18 -3.95 2.97 3.14
CA LEU A 18 -2.78 3.49 3.86
C LEU A 18 -2.80 2.94 5.28
N THR A 19 -1.66 2.39 5.71
CA THR A 19 -1.46 1.90 7.07
C THR A 19 -0.77 2.93 7.96
N SER A 20 -0.20 3.97 7.36
CA SER A 20 0.35 5.13 8.06
C SER A 20 -0.77 6.06 8.53
N ALA A 21 -0.54 6.72 9.65
CA ALA A 21 -1.43 7.78 10.14
C ALA A 21 -1.22 9.06 9.31
N PRO A 22 -2.24 9.93 9.18
CA PRO A 22 -2.12 11.17 8.40
C PRO A 22 -1.10 12.18 8.98
N GLU A 23 -0.71 12.03 10.26
CA GLU A 23 0.29 12.87 10.92
C GLU A 23 1.74 12.43 10.65
N GLU A 24 1.96 11.28 10.00
CA GLU A 24 3.30 10.79 9.70
C GLU A 24 3.91 11.45 8.45
N ASP A 25 5.23 11.64 8.46
CA ASP A 25 5.98 12.24 7.34
C ASP A 25 6.18 11.28 6.14
N TYR A 26 5.59 10.10 6.18
CA TYR A 26 5.70 9.06 5.17
C TYR A 26 4.37 8.34 4.96
N PHE A 27 4.17 7.82 3.76
CA PHE A 27 3.07 6.91 3.49
C PHE A 27 3.54 5.46 3.63
N SER A 28 2.72 4.62 4.26
CA SER A 28 2.92 3.17 4.27
C SER A 28 1.68 2.44 3.79
N ALA A 29 1.89 1.30 3.15
CA ALA A 29 0.84 0.35 2.78
C ALA A 29 1.37 -1.07 2.99
N HIS A 30 0.52 -1.97 3.48
CA HIS A 30 0.84 -3.39 3.62
C HIS A 30 0.18 -4.19 2.50
N ILE A 31 0.99 -4.79 1.63
CA ILE A 31 0.55 -5.48 0.43
C ILE A 31 0.82 -6.98 0.58
N ARG A 32 -0.24 -7.79 0.58
CA ARG A 32 -0.10 -9.25 0.53
C ARG A 32 0.21 -9.70 -0.90
N ILE A 33 1.15 -10.62 -1.02
CA ILE A 33 1.50 -11.25 -2.29
C ILE A 33 0.47 -12.34 -2.59
N VAL A 34 -0.45 -12.08 -3.51
CA VAL A 34 -1.56 -13.00 -3.87
C VAL A 34 -1.84 -13.09 -5.37
N GLY A 35 -1.23 -12.24 -6.18
CA GLY A 35 -1.40 -12.19 -7.62
C GLY A 35 -0.13 -11.77 -8.35
N ASP A 36 -0.19 -11.83 -9.67
CA ASP A 36 0.89 -11.50 -10.61
C ASP A 36 1.50 -10.11 -10.34
N TRP A 37 0.68 -9.07 -10.25
CA TRP A 37 1.15 -7.71 -10.02
C TRP A 37 1.82 -7.57 -8.65
N THR A 38 1.23 -8.15 -7.59
CA THR A 38 1.81 -8.08 -6.23
C THR A 38 3.12 -8.87 -6.10
N GLN A 39 3.25 -9.98 -6.82
CA GLN A 39 4.49 -10.77 -6.88
C GLN A 39 5.58 -9.99 -7.62
N ALA A 40 5.25 -9.41 -8.78
CA ALA A 40 6.20 -8.61 -9.54
C ALA A 40 6.64 -7.35 -8.78
N LEU A 41 5.75 -6.71 -8.02
CA LEU A 41 6.12 -5.60 -7.14
C LEU A 41 7.08 -6.03 -6.03
N TYR A 42 6.83 -7.18 -5.40
CA TYR A 42 7.71 -7.74 -4.36
C TYR A 42 9.14 -7.99 -4.90
N GLU A 43 9.26 -8.60 -6.07
CA GLU A 43 10.54 -8.83 -6.75
C GLU A 43 11.20 -7.51 -7.17
N ALA A 44 10.44 -6.55 -7.71
CA ALA A 44 10.96 -5.23 -8.08
C ALA A 44 11.53 -4.46 -6.88
N CYS A 45 10.92 -4.63 -5.70
CA CYS A 45 11.42 -4.08 -4.43
C CYS A 45 12.59 -4.90 -3.85
N GLY A 46 13.03 -5.97 -4.51
CA GLY A 46 14.13 -6.82 -4.08
C GLY A 46 13.79 -7.76 -2.92
N GLY A 47 12.50 -8.08 -2.72
CA GLY A 47 12.07 -8.96 -1.64
C GLY A 47 12.58 -10.41 -1.77
N ASP A 48 12.98 -10.81 -2.97
CA ASP A 48 13.61 -12.11 -3.28
C ASP A 48 15.12 -12.14 -2.95
N LYS A 49 15.73 -10.99 -2.68
CA LYS A 49 17.16 -10.85 -2.42
C LYS A 49 17.45 -10.94 -0.92
N THR A 50 18.60 -11.53 -0.57
CA THR A 50 19.08 -11.62 0.81
C THR A 50 19.74 -10.33 1.31
N GLU A 51 20.09 -9.41 0.40
CA GLU A 51 20.75 -8.15 0.71
C GLU A 51 19.76 -6.98 0.68
N THR A 52 19.85 -6.11 1.68
CA THR A 52 19.09 -4.86 1.76
C THR A 52 19.42 -3.98 0.56
N GLN A 53 18.38 -3.56 -0.17
CA GLN A 53 18.53 -2.63 -1.27
C GLN A 53 18.54 -1.19 -0.75
N GLU A 54 19.43 -0.38 -1.32
CA GLU A 54 19.43 1.06 -1.11
C GLU A 54 18.11 1.67 -1.61
N ALA A 55 17.54 2.64 -0.88
CA ALA A 55 16.24 3.21 -1.19
C ALA A 55 16.16 3.82 -2.61
N TRP A 56 17.27 4.37 -3.13
CA TRP A 56 17.32 4.96 -4.46
C TRP A 56 17.33 3.93 -5.60
N LYS A 57 17.55 2.64 -5.31
CA LYS A 57 17.46 1.52 -6.27
C LYS A 57 16.05 0.95 -6.35
N LEU A 58 15.19 1.25 -5.38
CA LEU A 58 13.81 0.78 -5.35
C LEU A 58 13.00 1.40 -6.49
N PRO A 59 11.94 0.72 -6.97
CA PRO A 59 11.14 1.22 -8.06
C PRO A 59 10.42 2.49 -7.67
N LYS A 60 10.34 3.43 -8.61
CA LYS A 60 9.48 4.60 -8.47
C LYS A 60 8.03 4.18 -8.60
N VAL A 61 7.19 4.71 -7.73
CA VAL A 61 5.74 4.49 -7.75
C VAL A 61 5.03 5.82 -7.92
N ALA A 62 3.91 5.79 -8.63
CA ALA A 62 2.95 6.88 -8.68
C ALA A 62 1.77 6.54 -7.76
N ILE A 63 1.22 7.56 -7.10
CA ILE A 63 0.13 7.42 -6.13
C ILE A 63 -0.96 8.39 -6.55
N ASP A 64 -2.19 7.91 -6.56
CA ASP A 64 -3.39 8.72 -6.74
C ASP A 64 -4.37 8.49 -5.57
N GLY A 65 -5.01 9.56 -5.10
CA GLY A 65 -5.83 9.62 -3.89
C GLY A 65 -5.49 10.80 -2.95
N PRO A 66 -6.00 10.79 -1.69
CA PRO A 66 -6.69 9.69 -1.02
C PRO A 66 -8.12 9.45 -1.55
N PHE A 67 -8.58 8.20 -1.43
CA PHE A 67 -9.97 7.80 -1.66
C PHE A 67 -10.53 7.29 -0.34
N GLY A 68 -11.53 8.00 0.19
CA GLY A 68 -12.06 7.73 1.53
C GLY A 68 -12.94 6.48 1.62
N THR A 69 -13.21 6.05 2.85
CA THR A 69 -14.06 4.90 3.15
C THR A 69 -15.09 5.25 4.22
N ALA A 70 -16.12 4.42 4.38
CA ALA A 70 -17.12 4.60 5.43
C ALA A 70 -16.52 4.57 6.85
N SER A 71 -15.34 3.97 7.04
CA SER A 71 -14.65 3.90 8.32
C SER A 71 -14.10 5.25 8.80
N GLU A 72 -14.06 6.28 7.95
CA GLU A 72 -13.66 7.63 8.36
C GLU A 72 -14.60 8.25 9.40
N ASP A 73 -15.86 7.80 9.42
CA ASP A 73 -16.86 8.26 10.37
C ASP A 73 -16.66 7.68 11.79
N VAL A 74 -15.65 6.82 12.00
CA VAL A 74 -15.35 6.20 13.32
C VAL A 74 -15.22 7.23 14.44
N PHE A 75 -14.70 8.42 14.13
CA PHE A 75 -14.51 9.50 15.10
C PHE A 75 -15.81 10.26 15.46
N ARG A 76 -16.92 9.99 14.76
CA ARG A 76 -18.23 10.60 15.04
C ARG A 76 -19.02 9.88 16.14
N TYR A 77 -18.59 8.69 16.55
CA TYR A 77 -19.28 7.86 17.54
C TYR A 77 -18.48 7.77 18.84
N GLU A 78 -19.19 7.76 19.98
CA GLU A 78 -18.56 7.62 21.31
C GLU A 78 -17.99 6.21 21.52
N VAL A 79 -18.70 5.19 21.02
CA VAL A 79 -18.31 3.78 21.13
C VAL A 79 -18.33 3.15 19.76
N VAL A 80 -17.23 2.45 19.43
CA VAL A 80 -17.04 1.76 18.15
C VAL A 80 -16.56 0.34 18.38
N MET A 81 -16.98 -0.60 17.52
CA MET A 81 -16.47 -1.96 17.45
C MET A 81 -15.83 -2.18 16.09
N LEU A 82 -14.54 -2.48 16.08
CA LEU A 82 -13.79 -2.79 14.87
C LEU A 82 -13.55 -4.29 14.80
N VAL A 83 -13.93 -4.93 13.70
CA VAL A 83 -13.71 -6.36 13.45
C VAL A 83 -12.88 -6.50 12.18
N GLY A 84 -11.65 -6.97 12.32
CA GLY A 84 -10.70 -7.21 11.22
C GLY A 84 -10.33 -8.68 11.09
N ALA A 85 -9.94 -9.10 9.88
CA ALA A 85 -9.48 -10.46 9.58
C ALA A 85 -8.53 -10.47 8.39
N GLY A 86 -7.40 -11.17 8.53
CA GLY A 86 -6.42 -11.28 7.45
C GLY A 86 -5.65 -9.97 7.26
N ILE A 87 -5.76 -9.36 6.09
CA ILE A 87 -5.00 -8.13 5.75
C ILE A 87 -5.79 -6.83 5.96
N GLY A 88 -6.99 -6.92 6.53
CA GLY A 88 -7.87 -5.79 6.83
C GLY A 88 -8.45 -5.88 8.22
#